data_AF-A0AAP0MF16-F1
#
_entry.id   AF-A0AAP0MF16-F1
#
_cell.length_a   1.000
_cell.length_b   1.000
_cell.length_c   1.000
_cell.angle_alpha   90.00
_cell.angle_beta   90.00
_cell.angle_gamma   90.00
#
_symmetry.space_group_name_H-M   'P 1'
#
loop_
_entity.id
_entity.type
_entity.pdbx_description
1 polymer ?
#
loop_
_entity_poly.entity_id
_entity_poly.type
_entity_poly.pdbx_seq_one_letter_code
_entity_poly.pdbx_strand_id
1 'polypeptide(L)'
;MISTTFTIRISQYPNSGAGDGMTFIFAPDTNPSPLDNDGSFLGIMSRSPHGGSVSQLALELDTFMNEFDPDANHIGIDATNMWKPITVTSLNGTGIDLKSGRNIKVQIDYDGWTKMLYVSMAYSGYPLGRILEKPIIMSDVVPSSVYVGFTAATGDFSESHQVLDWTFTTMPLPPDSIKSRKISKFPDATGSGDGMAFIMAQDNKPPPPNGYGSYLGIMDKSTQDGVVRQLAVELDTYMNEYIDPDGNHIGVDTTSMATPVAAKSLNSTGIDLKSGRNITVKID
;
A
#
# COMPACT_ATOMS: atom_id res chain seq x y z
N MET A 1 1.74 6.27 1.80
CA MET A 1 1.36 5.13 0.94
C MET A 1 1.54 5.54 -0.51
N ILE A 2 1.99 4.61 -1.35
CA ILE A 2 1.99 4.78 -2.81
C ILE A 2 1.28 3.56 -3.38
N SER A 3 0.38 3.76 -4.34
CA SER A 3 -0.19 2.67 -5.13
C SER A 3 -0.22 3.08 -6.60
N THR A 4 0.38 2.26 -7.44
CA THR A 4 0.36 2.45 -8.89
C THR A 4 -0.09 1.17 -9.55
N THR A 5 -0.98 1.29 -10.52
CA THR A 5 -1.44 0.17 -11.34
C THR A 5 -1.33 0.57 -12.78
N PHE A 6 -0.74 -0.29 -13.59
CA PHE A 6 -0.63 -0.07 -15.03
C PHE A 6 -0.87 -1.37 -15.79
N THR A 7 -1.32 -1.23 -17.03
CA THR A 7 -1.43 -2.35 -17.95
C THR A 7 -0.42 -2.14 -19.06
N ILE A 8 0.45 -3.13 -19.26
CA ILE A 8 1.45 -3.13 -20.32
C ILE A 8 1.19 -4.23 -21.34
N ARG A 9 1.83 -4.09 -22.49
CA ARG A 9 1.99 -5.17 -23.47
C ARG A 9 3.41 -5.11 -24.02
N ILE A 10 4.15 -6.20 -23.90
CA ILE A 10 5.44 -6.39 -24.57
C ILE A 10 5.27 -7.44 -25.65
N SER A 11 5.63 -7.10 -26.89
CA SER A 11 5.44 -7.97 -28.05
C SER A 11 6.74 -8.14 -28.82
N GLN A 12 7.21 -9.37 -28.94
CA GLN A 12 8.35 -9.72 -29.79
C GLN A 12 8.04 -9.48 -31.27
N TYR A 13 9.03 -9.03 -32.04
CA TYR A 13 8.90 -9.02 -33.50
C TYR A 13 9.17 -10.43 -34.08
N PRO A 14 8.49 -10.81 -35.17
CA PRO A 14 8.70 -12.12 -35.79
C PRO A 14 10.16 -12.35 -36.17
N ASN A 15 10.74 -13.47 -35.72
CA ASN A 15 12.09 -13.94 -36.04
C ASN A 15 13.25 -13.06 -35.53
N SER A 16 13.05 -12.15 -34.58
CA SER A 16 14.10 -11.23 -34.11
C SER A 16 14.53 -11.42 -32.65
N GLY A 17 14.19 -12.52 -31.98
CA GLY A 17 14.35 -12.60 -30.53
C GLY A 17 13.53 -11.51 -29.80
N ALA A 18 13.75 -11.36 -28.49
CA ALA A 18 13.08 -10.37 -27.65
C ALA A 18 14.07 -9.84 -26.62
N GLY A 19 14.02 -8.53 -26.37
CA GLY A 19 14.92 -7.84 -25.46
C GLY A 19 14.87 -6.31 -25.63
N ASP A 20 15.24 -5.54 -24.62
CA ASP A 20 15.75 -6.00 -23.32
C ASP A 20 14.68 -5.91 -22.24
N GLY A 21 13.84 -4.87 -22.28
CA GLY A 21 12.68 -4.79 -21.41
C GLY A 21 12.23 -3.36 -21.15
N MET A 22 11.46 -3.19 -20.08
CA MET A 22 10.98 -1.89 -19.65
C MET A 22 10.99 -1.77 -18.12
N THR A 23 10.88 -0.54 -17.63
CA THR A 23 10.82 -0.27 -16.20
C THR A 23 9.70 0.71 -15.85
N PHE A 24 9.23 0.64 -14.60
CA PHE A 24 8.53 1.73 -13.93
C PHE A 24 9.48 2.38 -12.93
N ILE A 25 9.69 3.70 -13.01
CA ILE A 25 10.77 4.39 -12.28
C ILE A 25 10.27 5.47 -11.32
N PHE A 26 11.08 5.71 -10.29
CA PHE A 26 11.13 6.90 -9.46
C PHE A 26 12.48 7.59 -9.70
N ALA A 27 12.48 8.64 -10.51
CA ALA A 27 13.66 9.40 -10.88
C ALA A 27 13.85 10.65 -9.98
N PRO A 28 15.09 11.03 -9.65
CA PRO A 28 15.36 12.20 -8.79
C PRO A 28 15.17 13.54 -9.51
N ASP A 29 15.23 13.55 -10.84
CA ASP A 29 15.13 14.76 -11.66
C ASP A 29 14.52 14.46 -13.04
N THR A 30 14.46 15.48 -13.90
CA THR A 30 13.95 15.38 -15.28
C THR A 30 15.08 15.36 -16.32
N ASN A 31 16.33 15.14 -15.90
CA ASN A 31 17.43 15.07 -16.84
C ASN A 31 17.25 13.85 -17.75
N PRO A 32 17.72 13.91 -19.01
CA PRO A 32 17.74 12.74 -19.87
C PRO A 32 18.51 11.61 -19.20
N SER A 33 18.07 10.38 -19.47
CA SER A 33 18.79 9.20 -19.02
C SER A 33 20.26 9.23 -19.46
N PRO A 34 21.19 8.64 -18.68
CA PRO A 34 22.61 8.69 -18.96
C PRO A 34 22.95 8.17 -20.37
N LEU A 35 24.01 8.68 -21.00
CA LEU A 35 24.51 8.14 -22.26
C LEU A 35 24.95 6.67 -22.12
N ASP A 36 24.86 5.89 -23.20
CA ASP A 36 25.18 4.46 -23.27
C ASP A 36 24.34 3.60 -22.29
N ASN A 37 23.02 3.75 -22.36
CA ASN A 37 22.02 3.09 -21.51
C ASN A 37 21.07 2.16 -22.29
N ASP A 38 21.47 1.78 -23.49
CA ASP A 38 20.73 0.86 -24.36
C ASP A 38 20.77 -0.57 -23.81
N GLY A 39 19.90 -1.44 -24.34
CA GLY A 39 19.81 -2.85 -23.95
C GLY A 39 19.60 -3.06 -22.44
N SER A 40 20.44 -3.88 -21.82
CA SER A 40 20.37 -4.32 -20.41
C SER A 40 20.34 -3.21 -19.35
N PHE A 41 20.55 -1.95 -19.74
CA PHE A 41 20.49 -0.81 -18.82
C PHE A 41 19.12 -0.13 -18.81
N LEU A 42 18.18 -0.59 -19.66
CA LEU A 42 16.76 -0.25 -19.69
C LEU A 42 16.44 1.26 -19.66
N GLY A 43 17.38 2.09 -20.13
CA GLY A 43 17.26 3.54 -20.05
C GLY A 43 17.36 4.13 -18.64
N ILE A 44 17.81 3.36 -17.64
CA ILE A 44 17.90 3.80 -16.23
C ILE A 44 19.34 4.07 -15.77
N MET A 45 20.37 3.43 -16.34
CA MET A 45 21.77 3.61 -15.92
C MET A 45 22.73 3.69 -17.10
N SER A 46 23.91 4.30 -16.92
CA SER A 46 24.98 4.25 -17.92
C SER A 46 25.79 2.97 -17.76
N ARG A 47 26.31 2.44 -18.87
CA ARG A 47 27.30 1.34 -18.90
C ARG A 47 28.62 1.67 -18.19
N SER A 48 28.95 2.95 -17.98
CA SER A 48 30.21 3.33 -17.33
C SER A 48 30.20 2.95 -15.84
N PRO A 49 31.27 2.29 -15.32
CA PRO A 49 31.36 1.87 -13.91
C PRO A 49 31.49 3.04 -12.91
N HIS A 50 31.50 4.28 -13.41
CA HIS A 50 31.33 5.47 -12.57
C HIS A 50 29.83 5.72 -12.40
N GLY A 51 29.19 4.81 -11.66
CA GLY A 51 27.84 4.96 -11.16
C GLY A 51 27.74 6.29 -10.43
N GLY A 52 27.18 7.28 -11.11
CA GLY A 52 26.84 8.55 -10.50
C GLY A 52 25.91 8.32 -9.32
N SER A 53 25.91 9.26 -8.39
CA SER A 53 25.08 9.33 -7.19
C SER A 53 23.58 9.52 -7.51
N VAL A 54 23.02 8.71 -8.42
CA VAL A 54 21.63 8.81 -8.85
C VAL A 54 20.78 8.01 -7.88
N SER A 55 20.12 8.70 -6.96
CA SER A 55 19.14 8.13 -6.04
C SER A 55 17.81 7.90 -6.77
N GLN A 56 17.70 6.75 -7.45
CA GLN A 56 16.49 6.31 -8.15
C GLN A 56 16.04 4.94 -7.66
N LEU A 57 14.81 4.58 -7.99
CA LEU A 57 14.26 3.23 -7.79
C LEU A 57 13.51 2.82 -9.07
N ALA A 58 13.72 1.61 -9.56
CA ALA A 58 12.99 1.07 -10.69
C ALA A 58 12.41 -0.32 -10.37
N LEU A 59 11.23 -0.61 -10.88
CA LEU A 59 10.78 -1.98 -11.11
C LEU A 59 11.15 -2.35 -12.55
N GLU A 60 12.10 -3.25 -12.75
CA GLU A 60 12.41 -3.81 -14.06
C GLU A 60 11.43 -4.93 -14.43
N LEU A 61 11.10 -5.00 -15.70
CA LEU A 61 10.39 -6.08 -16.37
C LEU A 61 11.28 -6.56 -17.50
N ASP A 62 12.14 -7.53 -17.19
CA ASP A 62 13.22 -7.96 -18.05
C ASP A 62 12.82 -9.18 -18.89
N THR A 63 13.04 -9.06 -20.19
CA THR A 63 12.67 -10.05 -21.21
C THR A 63 13.88 -10.73 -21.84
N PHE A 64 15.08 -10.35 -21.44
CA PHE A 64 16.36 -10.85 -21.93
C PHE A 64 17.20 -11.40 -20.77
N MET A 65 18.16 -12.28 -21.06
CA MET A 65 19.04 -12.83 -20.03
C MET A 65 20.46 -12.38 -20.31
N ASN A 66 20.91 -11.39 -19.55
CA ASN A 66 22.30 -11.00 -19.45
C ASN A 66 23.05 -11.90 -18.44
N GLU A 67 24.38 -11.70 -18.33
CA GLU A 67 25.26 -12.57 -17.53
C GLU A 67 24.94 -12.59 -16.02
N PHE A 68 24.17 -11.61 -15.55
CA PHE A 68 23.81 -11.39 -14.14
C PHE A 68 22.36 -11.73 -13.83
N ASP A 69 21.57 -12.12 -14.84
CA ASP A 69 20.14 -12.36 -14.69
C ASP A 69 19.85 -13.83 -14.35
N PRO A 70 18.76 -14.09 -13.61
CA PRO A 70 18.34 -15.46 -13.33
C PRO A 70 17.83 -16.18 -14.60
N ASP A 71 17.16 -15.46 -15.49
CA ASP A 71 16.57 -15.95 -16.74
C ASP A 71 16.02 -14.79 -17.59
N ALA A 72 15.46 -15.09 -18.77
CA ALA A 72 14.95 -14.10 -19.72
C ALA A 72 13.46 -13.71 -19.52
N ASN A 73 12.92 -13.85 -18.32
CA ASN A 73 11.54 -13.51 -17.97
C ASN A 73 11.41 -13.27 -16.45
N HIS A 74 11.89 -12.13 -15.99
CA HIS A 74 11.94 -11.82 -14.56
C HIS A 74 11.54 -10.37 -14.25
N ILE A 75 11.31 -10.09 -12.97
CA ILE A 75 11.20 -8.74 -12.45
C ILE A 75 12.24 -8.49 -11.37
N GLY A 76 12.64 -7.24 -11.20
CA GLY A 76 13.59 -6.83 -10.18
C GLY A 76 13.32 -5.43 -9.65
N ILE A 77 13.94 -5.12 -8.51
CA ILE A 77 13.91 -3.78 -7.95
C ILE A 77 15.32 -3.22 -7.97
N ASP A 78 15.54 -2.19 -8.77
CA ASP A 78 16.84 -1.58 -8.99
C ASP A 78 16.94 -0.22 -8.31
N ALA A 79 18.15 0.12 -7.87
CA ALA A 79 18.43 1.44 -7.30
C ALA A 79 19.59 2.12 -8.03
N THR A 80 20.83 1.74 -7.68
CA THR A 80 22.05 2.40 -8.16
C THR A 80 22.96 1.48 -8.96
N ASN A 81 22.61 0.20 -9.12
CA ASN A 81 23.44 -0.78 -9.79
C ASN A 81 22.62 -1.95 -10.38
N MET A 82 22.53 -2.04 -11.70
CA MET A 82 21.88 -3.15 -12.43
C MET A 82 22.49 -4.52 -12.12
N TRP A 83 23.79 -4.59 -11.80
CA TRP A 83 24.45 -5.85 -11.46
C TRP A 83 24.12 -6.32 -10.04
N LYS A 84 23.47 -5.47 -9.23
CA LYS A 84 23.13 -5.74 -7.83
C LYS A 84 21.74 -5.18 -7.51
N PRO A 85 20.68 -5.76 -8.10
CA PRO A 85 19.32 -5.39 -7.76
C PRO A 85 19.07 -5.59 -6.25
N ILE A 86 18.20 -4.76 -5.67
CA ILE A 86 17.73 -4.94 -4.28
C ILE A 86 17.07 -6.32 -4.13
N THR A 87 16.39 -6.77 -5.17
CA THR A 87 15.80 -8.09 -5.27
C THR A 87 15.47 -8.42 -6.72
N VAL A 88 15.51 -9.70 -7.06
CA VAL A 88 15.12 -10.23 -8.38
C VAL A 88 14.19 -11.42 -8.17
N THR A 89 13.22 -11.61 -9.06
CA THR A 89 12.25 -12.70 -8.99
C THR A 89 11.92 -13.18 -10.40
N SER A 90 12.27 -14.44 -10.67
CA SER A 90 11.87 -15.13 -11.90
C SER A 90 10.35 -15.23 -11.99
N LEU A 91 9.81 -15.00 -13.18
CA LEU A 91 8.41 -15.27 -13.48
C LEU A 91 8.20 -16.70 -14.00
N ASN A 92 9.28 -17.46 -14.23
CA ASN A 92 9.19 -18.85 -14.68
C ASN A 92 8.52 -19.71 -13.60
N GLY A 93 7.28 -20.13 -13.86
CA GLY A 93 6.44 -20.88 -12.92
C GLY A 93 5.21 -20.10 -12.43
N THR A 94 5.14 -18.79 -12.68
CA THR A 94 3.95 -17.98 -12.40
C THR A 94 2.88 -18.11 -13.50
N GLY A 95 3.27 -18.61 -14.67
CA GLY A 95 2.45 -18.63 -15.89
C GLY A 95 2.40 -17.30 -16.64
N ILE A 96 3.11 -16.27 -16.16
CA ILE A 96 3.27 -14.98 -16.82
C ILE A 96 4.53 -15.00 -17.67
N ASP A 97 4.39 -14.62 -18.93
CA ASP A 97 5.47 -14.42 -19.89
C ASP A 97 5.38 -12.98 -20.38
N LEU A 98 6.37 -12.18 -20.03
CA LEU A 98 6.39 -10.73 -20.29
C LEU A 98 6.26 -10.42 -21.77
N LYS A 99 6.95 -11.19 -22.63
CA LYS A 99 7.02 -11.01 -24.09
C LYS A 99 5.93 -11.75 -24.88
N SER A 100 4.89 -12.24 -24.19
CA SER A 100 3.80 -13.00 -24.79
C SER A 100 2.89 -12.20 -25.73
N GLY A 101 3.03 -10.87 -25.80
CA GLY A 101 2.12 -9.99 -26.55
C GLY A 101 0.73 -9.83 -25.92
N ARG A 102 0.50 -10.41 -24.74
CA ARG A 102 -0.75 -10.27 -23.98
C ARG A 102 -0.70 -9.05 -23.08
N ASN A 103 -1.87 -8.52 -22.75
CA ASN A 103 -1.96 -7.42 -21.78
C ASN A 103 -1.66 -7.97 -20.38
N ILE A 104 -0.70 -7.37 -19.69
CA ILE A 104 -0.31 -7.73 -18.32
C ILE A 104 -0.63 -6.54 -17.42
N LYS A 105 -1.44 -6.77 -16.39
CA LYS A 105 -1.71 -5.78 -15.35
C LYS A 105 -0.68 -5.96 -14.25
N VAL A 106 -0.06 -4.87 -13.84
CA VAL A 106 0.92 -4.78 -12.76
C VAL A 106 0.42 -3.79 -11.73
N GLN A 107 0.50 -4.17 -10.46
CA GLN A 107 0.19 -3.30 -9.33
C GLN A 107 1.41 -3.26 -8.40
N ILE A 108 1.83 -2.06 -8.03
CA ILE A 108 2.87 -1.81 -7.05
C ILE A 108 2.25 -1.04 -5.89
N ASP A 109 2.34 -1.61 -4.69
CA ASP A 109 1.90 -0.97 -3.46
C ASP A 109 3.08 -0.78 -2.52
N TYR A 110 3.26 0.44 -2.02
CA TYR A 110 4.22 0.76 -0.98
C TYR A 110 3.51 1.21 0.29
N ASP A 111 3.67 0.41 1.34
CA ASP A 111 3.24 0.77 2.68
C ASP A 111 4.32 1.58 3.40
N GLY A 112 4.05 2.87 3.56
CA GLY A 112 4.97 3.79 4.21
C GLY A 112 5.07 3.63 5.73
N TRP A 113 4.15 2.91 6.38
CA TRP A 113 4.22 2.59 7.80
C TRP A 113 5.11 1.38 8.06
N THR A 114 4.82 0.28 7.37
CA THR A 114 5.57 -0.99 7.52
C THR A 114 6.86 -1.02 6.70
N LYS A 115 7.04 -0.06 5.78
CA LYS A 115 8.17 0.02 4.83
C LYS A 115 8.21 -1.18 3.88
N MET A 116 7.04 -1.70 3.51
CA MET A 116 6.92 -2.86 2.63
C MET A 116 6.54 -2.43 1.22
N LEU A 117 7.32 -2.85 0.24
CA LEU A 117 7.00 -2.78 -1.18
C LEU A 117 6.45 -4.12 -1.63
N TYR A 118 5.36 -4.07 -2.39
CA TYR A 118 4.76 -5.25 -2.98
C TYR A 118 4.55 -5.07 -4.48
N VAL A 119 4.78 -6.13 -5.25
CA VAL A 119 4.46 -6.19 -6.68
C VAL A 119 3.53 -7.37 -6.92
N SER A 120 2.40 -7.09 -7.55
CA SER A 120 1.45 -8.09 -8.00
C SER A 120 1.21 -8.00 -9.49
N MET A 121 1.05 -9.14 -10.15
CA MET A 121 0.90 -9.21 -11.60
C MET A 121 -0.10 -10.28 -12.01
N ALA A 122 -0.74 -10.07 -13.16
CA ALA A 122 -1.53 -11.08 -13.86
C ALA A 122 -1.77 -10.64 -15.31
N TYR A 123 -2.14 -11.57 -16.18
CA TYR A 123 -2.76 -11.18 -17.44
C TYR A 123 -4.08 -10.44 -17.20
N SER A 124 -4.38 -9.47 -18.05
CA SER A 124 -5.63 -8.71 -17.96
C SER A 124 -6.85 -9.64 -18.01
N GLY A 125 -7.78 -9.43 -17.09
CA GLY A 125 -8.96 -10.28 -16.91
C GLY A 125 -8.78 -11.41 -15.89
N TYR A 126 -7.57 -11.63 -15.37
CA TYR A 126 -7.29 -12.57 -14.28
C TYR A 126 -7.03 -11.83 -12.96
N PRO A 127 -7.27 -12.48 -11.79
CA PRO A 127 -6.92 -11.91 -10.50
C PRO A 127 -5.41 -11.69 -10.36
N LEU A 128 -5.01 -10.57 -9.75
CA LEU A 128 -3.61 -10.27 -9.47
C LEU A 128 -3.03 -11.27 -8.44
N GLY A 129 -1.89 -11.87 -8.77
CA GLY A 129 -1.11 -12.67 -7.84
C GLY A 129 0.08 -11.88 -7.30
N ARG A 130 0.39 -12.03 -6.00
CA ARG A 130 1.59 -11.42 -5.41
C ARG A 130 2.83 -12.13 -5.94
N ILE A 131 3.73 -11.38 -6.58
CA ILE A 131 4.97 -11.91 -7.17
C ILE A 131 6.16 -11.58 -6.25
N LEU A 132 6.19 -10.36 -5.70
CA LEU A 132 7.32 -9.86 -4.94
C LEU A 132 6.84 -9.11 -3.70
N GLU A 133 7.54 -9.32 -2.59
CA GLU A 133 7.39 -8.60 -1.33
C GLU A 133 8.78 -8.29 -0.79
N LYS A 134 9.06 -7.00 -0.53
CA LYS A 134 10.39 -6.57 -0.10
C LYS A 134 10.32 -5.41 0.90
N PRO A 135 10.98 -5.53 2.06
CA PRO A 135 11.21 -4.39 2.94
C PRO A 135 12.13 -3.37 2.26
N ILE A 136 11.65 -2.14 2.07
CA ILE A 136 12.39 -1.02 1.46
C ILE A 136 12.09 0.27 2.22
N ILE A 137 13.14 0.94 2.68
CA ILE A 137 13.05 2.28 3.24
C ILE A 137 13.23 3.27 2.10
N MET A 138 12.14 3.81 1.56
CA MET A 138 12.17 4.69 0.38
C MET A 138 13.11 5.90 0.55
N SER A 139 13.17 6.49 1.75
CA SER A 139 14.03 7.64 2.04
C SER A 139 15.53 7.35 1.94
N ASP A 140 15.92 6.07 1.98
CA ASP A 140 17.32 5.66 1.86
C ASP A 140 17.71 5.45 0.39
N VAL A 141 16.72 5.38 -0.51
CA VAL A 141 16.90 5.03 -1.93
C VAL A 141 16.63 6.21 -2.86
N VAL A 142 15.56 6.98 -2.60
CA VAL A 142 15.13 8.10 -3.44
C VAL A 142 14.97 9.40 -2.62
N PRO A 143 15.15 10.57 -3.25
CA PRO A 143 14.91 11.86 -2.58
C PRO A 143 13.43 12.05 -2.22
N SER A 144 13.16 13.08 -1.41
CA SER A 144 11.79 13.41 -0.95
C SER A 144 10.85 13.87 -2.08
N SER A 145 11.39 14.30 -3.22
CA SER A 145 10.66 14.68 -4.42
C SER A 145 11.23 13.90 -5.60
N VAL A 146 10.34 13.23 -6.33
CA VAL A 146 10.69 12.34 -7.44
C VAL A 146 9.73 12.53 -8.60
N TYR A 147 10.20 12.18 -9.78
CA TYR A 147 9.38 12.02 -10.98
C TYR A 147 9.09 10.53 -11.17
N VAL A 148 7.87 10.21 -11.59
CA VAL A 148 7.48 8.82 -11.86
C VAL A 148 7.13 8.64 -13.32
N GLY A 149 7.46 7.49 -13.88
CA GLY A 149 7.23 7.22 -15.29
C GLY A 149 7.75 5.86 -15.71
N PHE A 150 8.00 5.73 -17.01
CA PHE A 150 8.47 4.50 -17.62
C PHE A 150 9.68 4.77 -18.50
N THR A 151 10.60 3.81 -18.53
CA THR A 151 11.67 3.74 -19.54
C THR A 151 11.61 2.36 -20.19
N ALA A 152 12.20 2.25 -21.36
CA ALA A 152 12.36 0.97 -22.04
C ALA A 152 13.58 1.04 -22.94
N ALA A 153 14.20 -0.11 -23.19
CA ALA A 153 15.29 -0.22 -24.13
C ALA A 153 15.20 -1.52 -24.92
N THR A 154 15.73 -1.44 -26.12
CA THR A 154 16.04 -2.60 -26.96
C THR A 154 17.55 -2.65 -27.16
N GLY A 155 18.12 -3.85 -27.25
CA GLY A 155 19.50 -4.08 -27.63
C GLY A 155 19.59 -4.62 -29.06
N ASP A 156 20.28 -5.74 -29.22
CA ASP A 156 20.44 -6.41 -30.51
C ASP A 156 19.14 -7.08 -31.02
N PHE A 157 18.14 -7.24 -30.14
CA PHE A 157 16.83 -7.79 -30.44
C PHE A 157 15.75 -6.71 -30.44
N SER A 158 14.60 -7.02 -31.02
CA SER A 158 13.51 -6.06 -31.17
C SER A 158 12.22 -6.56 -30.52
N GLU A 159 11.62 -5.70 -29.70
CA GLU A 159 10.27 -5.85 -29.19
C GLU A 159 9.60 -4.47 -29.04
N SER A 160 8.27 -4.47 -28.90
CA SER A 160 7.52 -3.25 -28.60
C SER A 160 7.16 -3.18 -27.13
N HIS A 161 7.37 -2.03 -26.48
CA HIS A 161 6.90 -1.75 -25.11
C HIS A 161 5.73 -0.78 -25.13
N GLN A 162 4.56 -1.21 -24.66
CA GLN A 162 3.35 -0.39 -24.68
C GLN A 162 2.77 -0.25 -23.28
N VAL A 163 2.57 0.98 -22.81
CA VAL A 163 1.74 1.29 -21.63
C VAL A 163 0.33 1.60 -22.15
N LEU A 164 -0.64 0.76 -21.79
CA LEU A 164 -2.01 0.82 -22.29
C LEU A 164 -2.95 1.59 -21.35
N ASP A 165 -2.67 1.53 -20.06
CA ASP A 165 -3.40 2.22 -19.00
C ASP A 165 -2.48 2.42 -17.80
N TRP A 166 -2.65 3.52 -17.06
CA TRP A 166 -1.85 3.83 -15.88
C TRP A 166 -2.61 4.71 -14.89
N THR A 167 -2.62 4.28 -13.63
CA THR A 167 -3.09 5.04 -12.48
C THR A 167 -1.98 5.10 -11.44
N PHE A 168 -1.72 6.30 -10.90
CA PHE A 168 -0.78 6.51 -9.82
C PHE A 168 -1.46 7.31 -8.71
N THR A 169 -1.37 6.80 -7.48
CA THR A 169 -1.95 7.45 -6.30
C THR A 169 -0.94 7.48 -5.16
N THR A 170 -0.95 8.58 -4.43
CA THR A 170 -0.16 8.73 -3.21
C THR A 170 -1.05 9.23 -2.10
N MET A 171 -0.81 8.72 -0.91
CA MET A 171 -1.41 9.23 0.31
C MET A 171 -0.28 9.63 1.25
N PRO A 172 -0.16 10.91 1.61
CA PRO A 172 0.83 11.34 2.59
C PRO A 172 0.56 10.64 3.91
N LEU A 173 1.63 10.26 4.61
CA LEU A 173 1.48 9.82 5.98
C LEU A 173 1.26 11.08 6.84
N PRO A 174 0.31 11.06 7.79
CA PRO A 174 0.14 12.15 8.73
C PRO A 174 1.49 12.48 9.39
N PRO A 175 1.89 13.77 9.44
CA PRO A 175 3.05 14.17 10.23
C PRO A 175 2.71 13.87 11.69
N ASP A 176 3.38 12.86 12.23
CA ASP A 176 3.12 12.21 13.51
C ASP A 176 1.80 11.39 13.53
N SER A 177 1.93 10.09 13.82
CA SER A 177 0.83 9.40 14.49
C SER A 177 0.49 10.24 15.72
N ILE A 178 -0.79 10.56 15.94
CA ILE A 178 -1.24 11.26 17.16
C ILE A 178 -0.49 10.61 18.31
N LYS A 179 0.44 11.36 18.96
CA LYS A 179 1.27 10.85 20.06
C LYS A 179 0.36 10.01 20.92
N SER A 180 0.62 8.70 20.97
CA SER A 180 -0.33 7.71 21.48
C SER A 180 -1.02 8.25 22.71
N ARG A 181 -2.28 8.68 22.56
CA ARG A 181 -3.08 9.10 23.71
C ARG A 181 -3.40 7.81 24.42
N LYS A 182 -2.56 7.45 25.40
CA LYS A 182 -2.83 6.31 26.27
C LYS A 182 -4.18 6.55 26.93
N ILE A 183 -5.14 5.70 26.62
CA ILE A 183 -6.32 5.54 27.44
C ILE A 183 -5.87 4.66 28.59
N SER A 184 -5.41 5.28 29.66
CA SER A 184 -5.14 4.58 30.91
C SER A 184 -6.28 4.84 31.86
N LYS A 185 -6.74 3.78 32.53
CA LYS A 185 -7.54 3.92 33.74
C LYS A 185 -6.77 4.79 34.75
N PHE A 186 -7.44 5.75 35.38
CA PHE A 186 -6.81 6.47 36.50
C PHE A 186 -6.42 5.46 37.59
N PRO A 187 -5.21 5.55 38.19
CA PRO A 187 -4.68 4.55 39.10
C PRO A 187 -5.63 4.17 40.25
N ASP A 188 -6.48 5.11 40.67
CA ASP A 188 -7.39 4.96 41.80
C ASP A 188 -8.88 4.87 41.42
N ALA A 189 -9.21 4.82 40.12
CA ALA A 189 -10.60 4.66 39.69
C ALA A 189 -11.07 3.22 39.92
N THR A 190 -12.24 3.03 40.52
CA THR A 190 -12.85 1.70 40.63
C THR A 190 -13.62 1.31 39.36
N GLY A 191 -14.09 2.29 38.58
CA GLY A 191 -14.78 2.10 37.30
C GLY A 191 -13.97 2.48 36.05
N SER A 192 -14.42 2.03 34.88
CA SER A 192 -14.03 2.55 33.55
C SER A 192 -15.06 3.59 33.09
N GLY A 193 -14.67 4.48 32.17
CA GLY A 193 -15.65 5.24 31.38
C GLY A 193 -16.21 4.35 30.27
N ASP A 194 -17.25 4.81 29.57
CA ASP A 194 -17.90 3.96 28.55
C ASP A 194 -16.95 3.62 27.39
N GLY A 195 -16.03 4.51 27.00
CA GLY A 195 -14.96 4.15 26.07
C GLY A 195 -14.63 5.27 25.10
N MET A 196 -14.43 4.91 23.83
CA MET A 196 -14.25 5.87 22.74
C MET A 196 -14.73 5.33 21.41
N ALA A 197 -14.89 6.20 20.43
CA ALA A 197 -15.14 5.79 19.06
C ALA A 197 -14.29 6.55 18.04
N PHE A 198 -13.98 5.86 16.96
CA PHE A 198 -13.56 6.47 15.71
C PHE A 198 -14.80 6.79 14.89
N ILE A 199 -14.95 8.04 14.41
CA ILE A 199 -16.18 8.49 13.75
C ILE A 199 -15.85 9.06 12.36
N MET A 200 -16.52 8.56 11.33
CA MET A 200 -16.65 9.22 10.03
C MET A 200 -17.99 9.95 9.97
N ALA A 201 -17.95 11.25 10.23
CA ALA A 201 -19.12 12.12 10.25
C ALA A 201 -19.51 12.62 8.85
N GLN A 202 -20.81 12.81 8.64
CA GLN A 202 -21.37 13.35 7.39
C GLN A 202 -21.07 14.85 7.17
N ASP A 203 -20.87 15.61 8.25
CA ASP A 203 -20.60 17.04 8.21
C ASP A 203 -19.66 17.46 9.36
N ASN A 204 -19.32 18.75 9.39
CA ASN A 204 -18.42 19.33 10.39
C ASN A 204 -19.16 19.93 11.59
N LYS A 205 -20.43 19.55 11.82
CA LYS A 205 -21.17 20.05 12.98
C LYS A 205 -20.59 19.46 14.27
N PRO A 206 -20.67 20.21 15.38
CA PRO A 206 -20.25 19.68 16.67
C PRO A 206 -21.11 18.46 17.04
N PRO A 207 -20.53 17.51 17.80
CA PRO A 207 -21.28 16.40 18.39
C PRO A 207 -22.53 16.87 19.16
N PRO A 208 -23.57 16.03 19.26
CA PRO A 208 -24.75 16.36 20.05
C PRO A 208 -24.38 16.71 21.50
N PRO A 209 -24.98 17.76 22.09
CA PRO A 209 -24.55 18.30 23.37
C PRO A 209 -24.73 17.33 24.54
N ASN A 210 -25.60 16.31 24.41
CA ASN A 210 -25.86 15.32 25.44
C ASN A 210 -25.34 13.92 25.09
N GLY A 211 -24.35 13.82 24.19
CA GLY A 211 -23.77 12.55 23.78
C GLY A 211 -22.75 11.96 24.75
N TYR A 212 -22.80 12.30 26.04
CA TYR A 212 -21.89 11.75 27.04
C TYR A 212 -22.29 10.33 27.43
N GLY A 213 -21.34 9.61 28.05
CA GLY A 213 -21.57 8.27 28.59
C GLY A 213 -21.64 7.20 27.50
N SER A 214 -22.63 6.30 27.59
CA SER A 214 -22.95 5.21 26.65
C SER A 214 -23.14 5.65 25.18
N TYR A 215 -23.18 6.96 24.93
CA TYR A 215 -23.26 7.52 23.59
C TYR A 215 -21.90 7.85 22.99
N LEU A 216 -20.80 7.77 23.75
CA LEU A 216 -19.41 7.95 23.31
C LEU A 216 -19.12 9.23 22.51
N GLY A 217 -19.95 10.26 22.66
CA GLY A 217 -19.88 11.49 21.86
C GLY A 217 -20.35 11.34 20.41
N ILE A 218 -20.92 10.18 20.06
CA ILE A 218 -21.38 9.81 18.72
C ILE A 218 -22.77 10.43 18.49
N MET A 219 -23.72 10.16 19.37
CA MET A 219 -25.11 10.58 19.25
C MET A 219 -25.68 11.02 20.61
N ASP A 220 -26.93 11.46 20.68
CA ASP A 220 -27.68 11.48 21.93
C ASP A 220 -29.09 10.94 21.71
N LYS A 221 -29.91 10.85 22.77
CA LYS A 221 -31.28 10.33 22.68
C LYS A 221 -32.15 11.05 21.63
N SER A 222 -31.88 12.32 21.35
CA SER A 222 -32.62 13.11 20.36
C SER A 222 -32.12 12.91 18.92
N THR A 223 -30.96 12.29 18.74
CA THR A 223 -30.34 12.08 17.42
C THR A 223 -30.23 10.62 17.00
N GLN A 224 -30.72 9.68 17.82
CA GLN A 224 -30.87 8.27 17.44
C GLN A 224 -31.90 8.07 16.32
N ASP A 225 -31.88 6.91 15.70
CA ASP A 225 -32.82 6.45 14.67
C ASP A 225 -32.81 7.27 13.35
N GLY A 226 -31.63 7.76 12.97
CA GLY A 226 -31.36 8.23 11.61
C GLY A 226 -31.40 9.74 11.41
N VAL A 227 -31.48 10.51 12.50
CA VAL A 227 -31.29 11.98 12.49
C VAL A 227 -29.84 12.34 12.17
N VAL A 228 -28.89 11.53 12.66
CA VAL A 228 -27.47 11.58 12.28
C VAL A 228 -27.12 10.28 11.56
N ARG A 229 -26.39 10.39 10.44
CA ARG A 229 -25.84 9.27 9.69
C ARG A 229 -24.33 9.39 9.69
N GLN A 230 -23.66 8.50 10.40
CA GLN A 230 -22.20 8.49 10.48
C GLN A 230 -21.75 7.06 10.70
N LEU A 231 -20.55 6.69 10.26
CA LEU A 231 -19.98 5.40 10.64
C LEU A 231 -19.15 5.62 11.90
N ALA A 232 -19.50 4.95 12.99
CA ALA A 232 -18.67 4.91 14.18
C ALA A 232 -18.17 3.49 14.43
N VAL A 233 -16.90 3.37 14.80
CA VAL A 233 -16.32 2.15 15.36
C VAL A 233 -16.05 2.42 16.82
N GLU A 234 -16.85 1.80 17.69
CA GLU A 234 -16.74 1.96 19.14
C GLU A 234 -15.79 0.93 19.75
N LEU A 235 -15.05 1.39 20.75
CA LEU A 235 -14.20 0.58 21.62
C LEU A 235 -14.75 0.76 23.03
N ASP A 236 -15.68 -0.11 23.39
CA ASP A 236 -16.43 -0.01 24.62
C ASP A 236 -15.73 -0.77 25.76
N THR A 237 -15.55 -0.06 26.87
CA THR A 237 -14.87 -0.57 28.06
C THR A 237 -15.79 -0.68 29.28
N TYR A 238 -17.08 -0.42 29.11
CA TYR A 238 -18.12 -0.48 30.11
C TYR A 238 -19.30 -1.31 29.62
N MET A 239 -20.11 -1.84 30.54
CA MET A 239 -21.32 -2.57 30.17
C MET A 239 -22.52 -1.73 30.55
N ASN A 240 -23.12 -1.08 29.57
CA ASN A 240 -24.42 -0.47 29.65
C ASN A 240 -25.50 -1.56 29.50
N GLU A 241 -26.34 -1.70 30.53
CA GLU A 241 -27.35 -2.75 30.57
C GLU A 241 -28.26 -2.70 29.32
N TYR A 242 -28.53 -3.88 28.74
CA TYR A 242 -29.43 -4.11 27.60
C TYR A 242 -28.95 -3.61 26.23
N ILE A 243 -27.77 -3.00 26.13
CA ILE A 243 -27.18 -2.55 24.87
C ILE A 243 -25.92 -3.38 24.54
N ASP A 244 -25.06 -3.58 25.53
CA ASP A 244 -23.73 -4.11 25.27
C ASP A 244 -23.65 -5.64 25.40
N PRO A 245 -22.86 -6.31 24.55
CA PRO A 245 -22.50 -7.72 24.74
C PRO A 245 -21.79 -7.96 26.07
N ASP A 246 -20.85 -7.08 26.43
CA ASP A 246 -20.11 -7.02 27.69
C ASP A 246 -19.26 -5.73 27.76
N GLY A 247 -18.55 -5.52 28.87
CA GLY A 247 -17.70 -4.32 29.07
C GLY A 247 -16.30 -4.37 28.46
N ASN A 248 -16.09 -5.13 27.39
CA ASN A 248 -14.86 -5.20 26.61
C ASN A 248 -15.19 -5.68 25.18
N HIS A 249 -15.80 -4.81 24.38
CA HIS A 249 -16.28 -5.17 23.06
C HIS A 249 -15.95 -4.09 22.00
N ILE A 250 -16.09 -4.48 20.73
CA ILE A 250 -16.02 -3.56 19.58
C ILE A 250 -17.36 -3.57 18.86
N GLY A 251 -17.83 -2.39 18.48
CA GLY A 251 -19.09 -2.21 17.77
C GLY A 251 -18.93 -1.35 16.52
N VAL A 252 -19.91 -1.46 15.62
CA VAL A 252 -20.05 -0.63 14.42
C VAL A 252 -21.43 -0.01 14.43
N ASP A 253 -21.49 1.29 14.64
CA ASP A 253 -22.71 2.06 14.78
C ASP A 253 -22.93 2.97 13.59
N THR A 254 -24.20 3.13 13.21
CA THR A 254 -24.57 4.02 12.10
C THR A 254 -25.59 5.08 12.49
N THR A 255 -26.70 4.65 13.07
CA THR A 255 -27.83 5.51 13.42
C THR A 255 -28.32 5.32 14.86
N SER A 256 -27.82 4.30 15.56
CA SER A 256 -28.25 3.94 16.91
C SER A 256 -27.13 3.18 17.63
N MET A 257 -26.83 3.56 18.88
CA MET A 257 -25.96 2.79 19.79
C MET A 257 -26.69 1.59 20.38
N ALA A 258 -28.03 1.66 20.50
CA ALA A 258 -28.82 0.58 21.06
C ALA A 258 -28.96 -0.62 20.11
N THR A 259 -28.76 -0.38 18.82
CA THR A 259 -28.86 -1.40 17.76
C THR A 259 -27.66 -1.24 16.81
N PRO A 260 -26.46 -1.65 17.24
CA PRO A 260 -25.28 -1.60 16.39
C PRO A 260 -25.48 -2.47 15.16
N VAL A 261 -24.83 -2.10 14.05
CA VAL A 261 -24.79 -2.92 12.83
C VAL A 261 -24.07 -4.24 13.10
N ALA A 262 -23.03 -4.19 13.92
CA ALA A 262 -22.32 -5.35 14.42
C ALA A 262 -21.69 -5.02 15.78
N ALA A 263 -21.72 -5.96 16.71
CA ALA A 263 -20.97 -5.87 17.96
C ALA A 263 -20.32 -7.22 18.28
N LYS A 264 -19.12 -7.20 18.85
CA LYS A 264 -18.37 -8.42 19.18
C LYS A 264 -17.55 -8.25 20.46
N SER A 265 -17.77 -9.17 21.39
CA SER A 265 -16.94 -9.34 22.58
C SER A 265 -15.48 -9.61 22.21
N LEU A 266 -14.56 -8.93 22.91
CA LEU A 266 -13.12 -9.16 22.80
C LEU A 266 -12.60 -10.15 23.84
N ASN A 267 -13.40 -10.58 24.80
CA ASN A 267 -12.97 -11.39 25.95
C ASN A 267 -12.29 -12.71 25.56
N SER A 268 -12.68 -13.32 24.44
CA SER A 268 -12.07 -14.57 23.94
C SER A 268 -10.85 -14.35 23.05
N THR A 269 -10.48 -13.09 22.75
CA THR A 269 -9.42 -12.76 21.79
C THR A 269 -8.06 -12.50 22.45
N GLY A 270 -8.02 -12.39 23.78
CA GLY A 270 -6.84 -11.96 24.53
C GLY A 270 -6.60 -10.44 24.47
N ILE A 271 -7.49 -9.68 23.84
CA ILE A 271 -7.49 -8.22 23.83
C ILE A 271 -8.34 -7.72 24.98
N ASP A 272 -7.73 -6.93 25.85
CA ASP A 272 -8.41 -6.18 26.91
C ASP A 272 -8.17 -4.68 26.68
N LEU A 273 -9.22 -3.97 26.32
CA LEU A 273 -9.20 -2.53 26.05
C LEU A 273 -8.76 -1.72 27.27
N LYS A 274 -8.90 -2.27 28.49
CA LYS A 274 -8.50 -1.63 29.75
C LYS A 274 -7.08 -1.98 30.20
N SER A 275 -6.38 -2.83 29.46
CA SER A 275 -5.06 -3.36 29.85
C SER A 275 -3.94 -2.31 29.91
N GLY A 276 -4.15 -1.13 29.32
CA GLY A 276 -3.12 -0.10 29.15
C GLY A 276 -2.01 -0.48 28.16
N ARG A 277 -2.15 -1.61 27.45
CA ARG A 277 -1.26 -2.03 26.35
C ARG A 277 -1.62 -1.25 25.08
N ASN A 278 -0.66 -1.17 24.17
CA ASN A 278 -0.92 -0.64 22.84
C ASN A 278 -1.83 -1.62 22.09
N ILE A 279 -2.92 -1.11 21.52
CA ILE A 279 -3.87 -1.85 20.69
C ILE A 279 -3.93 -1.15 19.34
N THR A 280 -3.74 -1.92 18.27
CA THR A 280 -3.83 -1.42 16.89
C THR A 280 -5.17 -1.84 16.30
N VAL A 281 -5.97 -0.88 15.88
CA VAL A 281 -7.24 -1.10 15.17
C VAL A 281 -7.04 -0.76 13.70
N LYS A 282 -7.37 -1.71 12.82
CA LYS A 282 -7.34 -1.54 11.36
C LYS A 282 -8.78 -1.56 10.84
N ILE A 283 -9.14 -0.53 10.08
CA ILE A 283 -10.45 -0.38 9.43
C ILE A 283 -10.14 -0.34 7.93
N ASP A 284 -10.60 -1.36 7.20
CA ASP A 284 -10.38 -1.57 5.76
C ASP A 284 -11.69 -1.44 4.98
#